data_AF-A0A2R6JPU7-F1
#
_entry.id   AF-A0A2R6JPU7-F1
#
_cell.length_a   1.000
_cell.length_b   1.000
_cell.length_c   1.000
_cell.angle_alpha   90.00
_cell.angle_beta   90.00
_cell.angle_gamma   90.00
#
_symmetry.space_group_name_H-M   'P 1'
#
loop_
_entity.id
_entity.type
_entity.pdbx_description
1 polymer ?
#
loop_
_entity_poly.entity_id
_entity_poly.type
_entity_poly.pdbx_seq_one_letter_code
_entity_poly.pdbx_strand_id
1 'polypeptide(L)'
;VKMLAVRLYAYRDDRFDSVVDGAVYGAVAGLGFATIENVLYITQNLQGSGALITAATIDVVAQFSETVDEGSQITAVRSLAGPGHVIYSAFAGYYLGLAKFNRENAVPIIIKGIIIAAFIHATYNTLAGIVPGLVGLVVPGVPALVVFFGFVVVYAGLFFAILYRKLQRYRRAYERAYDDADPGEMDPELTEFDADA
;
A
#
# COMPACT_ATOMS: atom_id res chain seq x y z
N VAL A 1 -2.47 11.79 -0.86
CA VAL A 1 -2.48 11.59 -2.34
C VAL A 1 -3.17 10.30 -2.75
N LYS A 2 -2.68 9.11 -2.35
CA LYS A 2 -3.24 7.80 -2.76
C LYS A 2 -4.75 7.63 -2.49
N MET A 3 -5.19 7.89 -1.26
CA MET A 3 -6.61 7.85 -0.87
C MET A 3 -7.48 8.89 -1.60
N LEU A 4 -6.90 10.03 -1.98
CA LEU A 4 -7.61 11.06 -2.71
C LEU A 4 -7.90 10.61 -4.15
N ALA A 5 -6.94 9.94 -4.81
CA ALA A 5 -7.13 9.36 -6.13
C ALA A 5 -8.25 8.32 -6.15
N VAL A 6 -8.30 7.41 -5.16
CA VAL A 6 -9.37 6.41 -5.04
C VAL A 6 -10.72 7.09 -4.77
N ARG A 7 -10.76 8.09 -3.88
CA ARG A 7 -11.99 8.82 -3.54
C ARG A 7 -12.55 9.61 -4.72
N LEU A 8 -11.71 10.17 -5.58
CA LEU A 8 -12.15 11.00 -6.70
C LEU A 8 -12.58 10.18 -7.92
N TYR A 9 -11.95 9.03 -8.18
CA TYR A 9 -12.20 8.25 -9.40
C TYR A 9 -13.11 7.04 -9.17
N ALA A 10 -12.75 6.14 -8.24
CA ALA A 10 -13.45 4.86 -8.10
C ALA A 10 -14.63 4.92 -7.14
N TYR A 11 -14.58 5.77 -6.11
CA TYR A 11 -15.58 5.78 -5.04
C TYR A 11 -16.99 6.18 -5.50
N ARG A 12 -17.08 6.98 -6.57
CA ARG A 12 -18.35 7.45 -7.16
C ARG A 12 -18.84 6.58 -8.32
N ASP A 13 -18.07 5.58 -8.71
CA ASP A 13 -18.39 4.66 -9.79
C ASP A 13 -19.21 3.49 -9.25
N ASP A 14 -20.18 3.03 -10.04
CA ASP A 14 -21.07 1.92 -9.70
C ASP A 14 -20.30 0.58 -9.63
N ARG A 15 -19.14 0.49 -10.30
CA ARG A 15 -18.23 -0.67 -10.22
C ARG A 15 -17.58 -0.87 -8.85
N PHE A 16 -17.68 0.11 -7.95
CA PHE A 16 -17.27 -0.07 -6.56
C PHE A 16 -18.50 -0.51 -5.77
N ASP A 17 -18.79 -1.80 -5.83
CA ASP A 17 -19.99 -2.42 -5.26
C ASP A 17 -19.71 -3.27 -4.02
N SER A 18 -18.43 -3.47 -3.68
CA SER A 18 -18.01 -4.22 -2.51
C SER A 18 -16.85 -3.58 -1.72
N VAL A 19 -16.68 -4.01 -0.47
CA VAL A 19 -15.52 -3.61 0.37
C VAL A 19 -14.21 -4.15 -0.19
N VAL A 20 -14.27 -5.26 -0.93
CA VAL A 20 -13.10 -5.86 -1.58
C VAL A 20 -12.55 -4.92 -2.65
N ASP A 21 -13.42 -4.26 -3.41
CA ASP A 21 -13.00 -3.28 -4.44
C ASP A 21 -12.25 -2.12 -3.84
N GLY A 22 -12.66 -1.67 -2.65
CA GLY A 22 -11.91 -0.68 -1.89
C GLY A 22 -10.45 -1.08 -1.68
N ALA A 23 -10.21 -2.33 -1.26
CA ALA A 23 -8.86 -2.85 -1.08
C ALA A 23 -8.09 -2.95 -2.41
N VAL A 24 -8.75 -3.38 -3.49
CA VAL A 24 -8.16 -3.52 -4.83
C VAL A 24 -7.78 -2.16 -5.42
N TYR A 25 -8.70 -1.19 -5.43
CA TYR A 25 -8.41 0.18 -5.90
C TYR A 25 -7.34 0.84 -5.04
N GLY A 26 -7.36 0.60 -3.72
CA GLY A 26 -6.29 1.02 -2.82
C GLY A 26 -4.93 0.46 -3.22
N ALA A 27 -4.85 -0.85 -3.48
CA ALA A 27 -3.63 -1.53 -3.93
C ALA A 27 -3.10 -0.94 -5.26
N VAL A 28 -3.98 -0.76 -6.25
CA VAL A 28 -3.64 -0.20 -7.57
C VAL A 28 -3.12 1.24 -7.45
N ALA A 29 -3.79 2.09 -6.66
CA ALA A 29 -3.32 3.45 -6.39
C ALA A 29 -1.96 3.46 -5.66
N GLY A 30 -1.75 2.49 -4.75
CA GLY A 30 -0.48 2.27 -4.07
C GLY A 30 0.65 1.92 -5.03
N LEU A 31 0.40 1.02 -5.98
CA LEU A 31 1.35 0.60 -7.00
C LEU A 31 1.73 1.75 -7.92
N GLY A 32 0.74 2.47 -8.47
CA GLY A 32 0.99 3.61 -9.36
C GLY A 32 1.84 4.70 -8.69
N PHE A 33 1.56 5.00 -7.42
CA PHE A 33 2.37 5.94 -6.65
C PHE A 33 3.81 5.44 -6.44
N ALA A 34 3.98 4.16 -6.09
CA ALA A 34 5.30 3.56 -5.90
C ALA A 34 6.13 3.61 -7.19
N THR A 35 5.51 3.39 -8.35
CA THR A 35 6.16 3.52 -9.65
C THR A 35 6.65 4.94 -9.89
N ILE A 36 5.79 5.95 -9.69
CA ILE A 36 6.16 7.36 -9.89
C ILE A 36 7.26 7.79 -8.92
N GLU A 37 7.13 7.42 -7.64
CA GLU A 37 8.12 7.72 -6.60
C GLU A 37 9.49 7.13 -6.94
N ASN A 38 9.54 5.86 -7.37
CA ASN A 38 10.79 5.21 -7.75
C ASN A 38 11.42 5.89 -8.98
N VAL A 39 10.65 6.28 -9.99
CA VAL A 39 11.17 6.99 -11.18
C VAL A 39 11.74 8.36 -10.82
N LEU A 40 11.03 9.14 -10.00
CA LEU A 40 11.49 10.47 -9.57
C LEU A 40 12.76 10.36 -8.74
N TYR A 41 12.82 9.40 -7.83
CA TYR A 41 14.00 9.18 -7.00
C TYR A 41 15.22 8.82 -7.83
N ILE A 42 15.11 7.86 -8.76
CA ILE A 42 16.23 7.49 -9.65
C ILE A 42 16.71 8.71 -10.42
N THR A 43 15.78 9.44 -11.05
CA THR A 43 16.12 10.64 -11.86
C THR A 43 16.77 11.75 -11.01
N GLN A 44 16.35 11.96 -9.77
CA GLN A 44 16.94 12.96 -8.87
C GLN A 44 18.35 12.57 -8.39
N ASN A 45 18.57 11.30 -8.05
CA ASN A 45 19.89 10.83 -7.60
C ASN A 45 20.91 10.82 -8.75
N LEU A 46 20.50 10.42 -9.96
CA LEU A 46 21.38 10.46 -11.14
C LEU A 46 21.87 11.89 -11.45
N GLN A 47 21.01 12.90 -11.29
CA GLN A 47 21.37 14.30 -11.47
C GLN A 47 22.30 14.83 -10.36
N GLY A 48 22.04 14.45 -9.10
CA GLY A 48 22.88 14.82 -7.96
C GLY A 48 24.29 14.21 -8.04
N SER A 49 24.40 12.95 -8.43
CA SER A 49 25.69 12.28 -8.63
C SER A 49 26.47 12.85 -9.83
N GLY A 50 25.79 13.18 -10.94
CA GLY A 50 26.44 13.82 -12.11
C GLY A 50 26.97 15.24 -11.84
N ALA A 51 26.27 16.02 -11.00
CA ALA A 51 26.70 17.37 -10.61
C ALA A 51 27.92 17.34 -9.67
N LEU A 52 28.00 16.37 -8.75
CA LEU A 52 29.13 16.21 -7.83
C LEU A 52 30.40 15.75 -8.56
N ILE A 53 30.26 14.86 -9.55
CA ILE A 53 31.36 14.38 -10.41
C ILE A 53 31.94 15.51 -11.28
N THR A 54 31.10 16.48 -11.68
CA THR A 54 31.57 17.63 -12.48
C THR A 54 32.33 18.66 -11.61
N ALA A 55 32.07 18.71 -10.31
CA ALA A 55 32.65 19.70 -9.39
C ALA A 55 33.94 19.23 -8.68
N ALA A 56 34.18 17.93 -8.56
CA ALA A 56 35.36 17.38 -7.86
C ALA A 56 36.41 16.86 -8.86
N THR A 57 37.53 17.57 -9.02
CA THR A 57 38.71 17.12 -9.80
C THR A 57 39.56 16.11 -9.02
N ILE A 58 38.99 14.95 -8.62
CA ILE A 58 39.64 13.94 -7.75
C ILE A 58 39.26 12.51 -8.19
N ASP A 59 40.20 11.56 -8.03
CA ASP A 59 40.21 10.14 -8.42
C ASP A 59 38.81 9.50 -8.63
N VAL A 60 38.36 9.63 -9.87
CA VAL A 60 37.01 9.28 -10.32
C VAL A 60 36.75 7.78 -10.16
N VAL A 61 37.76 6.91 -10.20
CA VAL A 61 37.56 5.46 -10.28
C VAL A 61 37.24 4.84 -8.91
N ALA A 62 37.95 5.26 -7.85
CA ALA A 62 37.72 4.76 -6.50
C ALA A 62 36.37 5.23 -5.95
N GLN A 63 36.07 6.52 -6.10
CA GLN A 63 34.83 7.11 -5.59
C GLN A 63 33.62 6.73 -6.46
N PHE A 64 33.77 6.55 -7.78
CA PHE A 64 32.68 6.01 -8.63
C PHE A 64 32.31 4.60 -8.18
N SER A 65 33.27 3.74 -7.89
CA SER A 65 33.00 2.36 -7.47
C SER A 65 32.27 2.32 -6.11
N GLU A 66 32.69 3.15 -5.14
CA GLU A 66 32.07 3.24 -3.81
C GLU A 66 30.66 3.89 -3.87
N THR A 67 30.49 4.95 -4.66
CA THR A 67 29.18 5.63 -4.83
C THR A 67 28.21 4.80 -5.66
N VAL A 68 28.71 4.00 -6.61
CA VAL A 68 27.89 3.04 -7.40
C VAL A 68 27.49 1.86 -6.53
N ASP A 69 28.37 1.34 -5.66
CA ASP A 69 28.02 0.26 -4.74
C ASP A 69 27.02 0.72 -3.66
N GLU A 70 27.17 1.92 -3.11
CA GLU A 70 26.20 2.47 -2.16
C GLU A 70 24.89 2.90 -2.82
N GLY A 71 24.95 3.57 -3.99
CA GLY A 71 23.77 4.01 -4.75
C GLY A 71 22.97 2.87 -5.38
N SER A 72 23.64 1.79 -5.81
CA SER A 72 22.98 0.58 -6.31
C SER A 72 22.29 -0.21 -5.19
N GLN A 73 22.89 -0.26 -4.00
CA GLN A 73 22.25 -0.84 -2.81
C GLN A 73 21.02 -0.05 -2.38
N ILE A 74 21.09 1.29 -2.37
CA ILE A 74 19.93 2.14 -2.05
C ILE A 74 18.81 1.97 -3.09
N THR A 75 19.16 1.87 -4.37
CA THR A 75 18.18 1.65 -5.46
C THR A 75 17.52 0.28 -5.34
N ALA A 76 18.29 -0.78 -5.10
CA ALA A 76 17.78 -2.14 -4.92
C ALA A 76 16.86 -2.26 -3.69
N VAL A 77 17.27 -1.67 -2.57
CA VAL A 77 16.49 -1.62 -1.32
C VAL A 77 15.16 -0.87 -1.53
N ARG A 78 15.14 0.20 -2.34
CA ARG A 78 13.91 0.94 -2.66
C ARG A 78 13.02 0.25 -3.69
N SER A 79 13.58 -0.40 -4.71
CA SER A 79 12.79 -1.22 -5.64
C SER A 79 12.02 -2.32 -4.90
N LEU A 80 12.60 -2.85 -3.82
CA LEU A 80 11.99 -3.82 -2.92
C LEU A 80 11.06 -3.21 -1.85
N ALA A 81 11.05 -1.89 -1.66
CA ALA A 81 10.11 -1.18 -0.78
C ALA A 81 8.76 -0.88 -1.46
N GLY A 82 8.71 -0.89 -2.80
CA GLY A 82 7.50 -0.70 -3.61
C GLY A 82 6.29 -1.60 -3.25
N PRO A 83 6.47 -2.90 -2.96
CA PRO A 83 5.40 -3.78 -2.49
C PRO A 83 4.72 -3.31 -1.20
N GLY A 84 5.44 -2.63 -0.31
CA GLY A 84 4.88 -2.10 0.93
C GLY A 84 3.77 -1.08 0.66
N HIS A 85 3.98 -0.18 -0.31
CA HIS A 85 2.98 0.80 -0.69
C HIS A 85 1.68 0.20 -1.21
N VAL A 86 1.73 -0.98 -1.83
CA VAL A 86 0.54 -1.71 -2.28
C VAL A 86 -0.27 -2.15 -1.07
N ILE A 87 0.36 -2.81 -0.10
CA ILE A 87 -0.32 -3.33 1.10
C ILE A 87 -0.90 -2.20 1.94
N TYR A 88 -0.13 -1.14 2.23
CA TYR A 88 -0.60 -0.05 3.10
C TYR A 88 -1.80 0.68 2.48
N SER A 89 -1.76 0.86 1.16
CA SER A 89 -2.85 1.49 0.42
C SER A 89 -4.06 0.58 0.30
N ALA A 90 -3.87 -0.75 0.22
CA ALA A 90 -4.95 -1.72 0.27
C ALA A 90 -5.66 -1.74 1.63
N PHE A 91 -4.93 -1.59 2.74
CA PHE A 91 -5.54 -1.40 4.07
C PHE A 91 -6.38 -0.12 4.11
N ALA A 92 -5.85 1.02 3.67
CA ALA A 92 -6.59 2.27 3.63
C ALA A 92 -7.84 2.15 2.73
N GLY A 93 -7.69 1.49 1.58
CA GLY A 93 -8.76 1.19 0.63
C GLY A 93 -9.85 0.28 1.19
N TYR A 94 -9.50 -0.77 1.94
CA TYR A 94 -10.46 -1.63 2.63
C TYR A 94 -11.37 -0.82 3.57
N TYR A 95 -10.79 0.08 4.37
CA TYR A 95 -11.56 0.92 5.28
C TYR A 95 -12.38 1.98 4.52
N LEU A 96 -11.87 2.51 3.41
CA LEU A 96 -12.65 3.38 2.54
C LEU A 96 -13.86 2.66 1.94
N GLY A 97 -13.69 1.41 1.51
CA GLY A 97 -14.80 0.57 1.05
C GLY A 97 -15.82 0.33 2.17
N LEU A 98 -15.36 -0.01 3.36
CA LEU A 98 -16.25 -0.19 4.52
C LEU A 98 -17.06 1.08 4.83
N ALA A 99 -16.44 2.25 4.70
CA ALA A 99 -17.11 3.54 4.90
C ALA A 99 -18.17 3.84 3.84
N LYS A 100 -18.00 3.37 2.59
CA LYS A 100 -19.00 3.53 1.51
C LYS A 100 -20.33 2.90 1.86
N PHE A 101 -20.29 1.69 2.43
CA PHE A 101 -21.47 0.91 2.81
C PHE A 101 -21.97 1.17 4.23
N ASN A 102 -21.24 1.97 5.02
CA ASN A 102 -21.62 2.34 6.40
C ASN A 102 -21.63 3.87 6.53
N ARG A 103 -22.57 4.53 5.83
CA ARG A 103 -22.57 6.00 5.64
C ARG A 103 -22.63 6.79 6.96
N GLU A 104 -23.42 6.31 7.92
CA GLU A 104 -23.55 6.94 9.25
C GLU A 104 -22.21 7.02 10.01
N ASN A 105 -21.36 6.00 9.82
CA ASN A 105 -20.07 5.88 10.50
C ASN A 105 -18.88 6.08 9.55
N ALA A 106 -19.11 6.65 8.37
CA ALA A 106 -18.11 6.72 7.31
C ALA A 106 -16.83 7.46 7.76
N VAL A 107 -16.97 8.59 8.46
CA VAL A 107 -15.85 9.41 8.90
C VAL A 107 -14.95 8.67 9.91
N PRO A 108 -15.48 8.14 11.04
CA PRO A 108 -14.68 7.31 11.96
C PRO A 108 -13.99 6.13 11.27
N ILE A 109 -14.66 5.46 10.33
CA ILE A 109 -14.11 4.30 9.61
C ILE A 109 -12.92 4.73 8.72
N ILE A 110 -13.05 5.84 7.98
CA ILE A 110 -11.98 6.38 7.15
C ILE A 110 -10.77 6.76 8.01
N ILE A 111 -10.99 7.46 9.12
CA ILE A 111 -9.92 7.88 10.04
C ILE A 111 -9.18 6.66 10.58
N LYS A 112 -9.92 5.63 11.02
CA LYS A 112 -9.35 4.34 11.45
C LYS A 112 -8.47 3.71 10.37
N GLY A 113 -8.93 3.72 9.12
CA GLY A 113 -8.16 3.24 7.97
C GLY A 113 -6.85 3.99 7.76
N ILE A 114 -6.89 5.32 7.84
CA ILE A 114 -5.69 6.17 7.71
C ILE A 114 -4.70 5.90 8.84
N ILE A 115 -5.17 5.82 10.09
CA ILE A 115 -4.31 5.56 11.26
C ILE A 115 -3.64 4.20 11.11
N ILE A 116 -4.40 3.15 10.74
CA ILE A 116 -3.85 1.80 10.56
C ILE A 116 -2.82 1.79 9.43
N ALA A 117 -3.14 2.37 8.27
CA ALA A 117 -2.20 2.42 7.15
C ALA A 117 -0.92 3.20 7.47
N ALA A 118 -1.05 4.33 8.17
CA ALA A 118 0.08 5.15 8.61
C ALA A 118 0.94 4.40 9.64
N PHE A 119 0.32 3.70 10.60
CA PHE A 119 1.03 2.89 11.58
C PHE A 119 1.82 1.75 10.93
N ILE A 120 1.20 1.00 10.00
CA ILE A 120 1.90 -0.04 9.24
C ILE A 120 3.07 0.59 8.46
N HIS A 121 2.83 1.68 7.74
CA HIS A 121 3.90 2.33 6.99
C HIS A 121 5.05 2.83 7.89
N ALA A 122 4.74 3.48 9.01
CA ALA A 122 5.75 3.99 9.95
C ALA A 122 6.57 2.85 10.57
N THR A 123 5.92 1.77 10.98
CA THR A 123 6.62 0.59 11.53
C THR A 123 7.50 -0.08 10.48
N TYR A 124 7.08 -0.14 9.21
CA TYR A 124 7.95 -0.60 8.14
C TYR A 124 9.20 0.28 8.01
N ASN A 125 9.05 1.60 7.94
CA ASN A 125 10.19 2.52 7.80
C ASN A 125 11.19 2.39 8.97
N THR A 126 10.68 2.28 10.19
CA THR A 126 11.53 2.10 11.38
C THR A 126 12.23 0.74 11.36
N LEU A 127 11.49 -0.35 11.11
CA LEU A 127 12.06 -1.70 11.15
C LEU A 127 13.00 -1.97 9.97
N ALA A 128 12.73 -1.44 8.80
CA ALA A 128 13.58 -1.55 7.62
C ALA A 128 14.99 -0.98 7.86
N GLY A 129 15.11 0.07 8.67
CA GLY A 129 16.39 0.69 9.01
C GLY A 129 17.16 -0.04 10.12
N ILE A 130 16.51 -0.87 10.94
CA ILE A 130 17.11 -1.45 12.15
C ILE A 130 17.28 -2.98 12.02
N VAL A 131 16.26 -3.68 11.54
CA VAL A 131 16.21 -5.16 11.52
C VAL A 131 17.36 -5.78 10.71
N PRO A 132 17.69 -5.31 9.49
CA PRO A 132 18.79 -5.90 8.73
C PRO A 132 20.14 -5.79 9.45
N GLY A 133 20.40 -4.65 10.11
CA GLY A 133 21.61 -4.45 10.90
C GLY A 133 21.70 -5.38 12.10
N LEU A 134 20.61 -5.49 12.87
CA LEU A 134 20.56 -6.39 14.03
C LEU A 134 20.73 -7.87 13.64
N VAL A 135 20.06 -8.30 12.57
CA VAL A 135 20.18 -9.69 12.09
C VAL A 135 21.60 -9.97 11.59
N GLY A 136 22.24 -9.00 10.92
CA GLY A 136 23.64 -9.11 10.49
C GLY A 136 24.63 -9.32 11.64
N LEU A 137 24.34 -8.78 12.83
CA LEU A 137 25.17 -9.02 14.03
C LEU A 137 25.05 -10.45 14.57
N VAL A 138 23.88 -11.06 14.44
CA VAL A 138 23.57 -12.39 14.98
C VAL A 138 23.90 -13.50 13.98
N VAL A 139 23.77 -13.22 12.68
CA VAL A 139 24.00 -14.17 11.59
C VAL A 139 25.09 -13.62 10.66
N PRO A 140 26.37 -13.65 11.09
CA PRO A 140 27.47 -13.15 10.28
C PRO A 140 27.64 -13.97 8.99
N GLY A 141 27.96 -13.30 7.89
CA GLY A 141 28.22 -13.93 6.58
C GLY A 141 27.02 -13.96 5.62
N VAL A 142 25.83 -13.52 6.03
CA VAL A 142 24.67 -13.36 5.12
C VAL A 142 24.69 -11.96 4.49
N PRO A 143 24.56 -11.83 3.15
CA PRO A 143 24.51 -10.52 2.51
C PRO A 143 23.34 -9.66 3.03
N ALA A 144 23.59 -8.39 3.30
CA ALA A 144 22.58 -7.45 3.83
C ALA A 144 21.31 -7.40 2.98
N LEU A 145 21.45 -7.52 1.65
CA LEU A 145 20.33 -7.56 0.71
C LEU A 145 19.42 -8.78 0.94
N VAL A 146 19.99 -9.96 1.24
CA VAL A 146 19.23 -11.19 1.51
C VAL A 146 18.45 -11.04 2.81
N VAL A 147 19.09 -10.50 3.84
CA VAL A 147 18.43 -10.20 5.13
C VAL A 147 17.30 -9.20 4.94
N PHE A 148 17.56 -8.12 4.20
CA PHE A 148 16.55 -7.10 3.90
C PHE A 148 15.38 -7.67 3.11
N PHE A 149 15.64 -8.46 2.07
CA PHE A 149 14.60 -9.13 1.30
C PHE A 149 13.76 -10.07 2.17
N GLY A 150 14.40 -10.87 3.03
CA GLY A 150 13.71 -11.72 4.00
C GLY A 150 12.81 -10.92 4.94
N PHE A 151 13.30 -9.80 5.46
CA PHE A 151 12.50 -8.87 6.26
C PHE A 151 11.27 -8.36 5.49
N VAL A 152 11.43 -7.91 4.24
CA VAL A 152 10.34 -7.43 3.39
C VAL A 152 9.28 -8.52 3.18
N VAL A 153 9.69 -9.75 2.85
CA VAL A 153 8.78 -10.88 2.64
C VAL A 153 7.99 -11.20 3.90
N VAL A 154 8.65 -11.26 5.06
CA VAL A 154 7.99 -11.54 6.34
C VAL A 154 7.00 -10.43 6.71
N TYR A 155 7.43 -9.18 6.59
CA TYR A 155 6.60 -8.03 6.93
C TYR A 155 5.38 -7.91 6.00
N ALA A 156 5.60 -7.97 4.70
CA ALA A 156 4.54 -7.92 3.69
C ALA A 156 3.59 -9.13 3.85
N GLY A 157 4.12 -10.33 4.04
CA GLY A 157 3.34 -11.55 4.22
C GLY A 157 2.45 -11.49 5.46
N LEU A 158 2.96 -10.97 6.59
CA LEU A 158 2.19 -10.78 7.82
C LEU A 158 0.99 -9.86 7.59
N PHE A 159 1.21 -8.67 7.04
CA PHE A 159 0.14 -7.70 6.84
C PHE A 159 -0.82 -8.10 5.72
N PHE A 160 -0.33 -8.76 4.68
CA PHE A 160 -1.17 -9.37 3.67
C PHE A 160 -2.10 -10.43 4.28
N ALA A 161 -1.58 -11.32 5.13
CA ALA A 161 -2.40 -12.32 5.82
C ALA A 161 -3.45 -11.69 6.74
N ILE A 162 -3.11 -10.60 7.44
CA ILE A 162 -4.07 -9.84 8.26
C ILE A 162 -5.18 -9.23 7.39
N LEU A 163 -4.82 -8.59 6.28
CA LEU A 163 -5.78 -8.00 5.35
C LEU A 163 -6.69 -9.06 4.73
N TYR A 164 -6.09 -10.17 4.28
CA TYR A 164 -6.82 -11.30 3.71
C TYR A 164 -7.85 -11.86 4.71
N ARG A 165 -7.47 -12.06 5.98
CA ARG A 165 -8.42 -12.49 7.02
C ARG A 165 -9.57 -11.49 7.23
N LYS A 166 -9.31 -10.17 7.15
CA LYS A 166 -10.35 -9.14 7.25
C LYS A 166 -11.33 -9.22 6.07
N LEU A 167 -10.82 -9.34 4.85
CA LEU A 167 -11.62 -9.50 3.64
C LEU A 167 -12.48 -10.76 3.69
N GLN A 168 -11.89 -11.89 4.10
CA GLN A 168 -12.61 -13.15 4.28
C GLN A 168 -13.70 -13.05 5.35
N ARG A 169 -13.44 -12.36 6.46
CA ARG A 169 -14.46 -12.14 7.50
C ARG A 169 -15.62 -11.30 6.98
N TYR A 170 -15.32 -10.24 6.22
CA TYR A 170 -16.35 -9.41 5.60
C TYR A 170 -17.19 -10.22 4.62
N ARG A 171 -16.54 -10.96 3.71
CA ARG A 171 -17.22 -11.80 2.71
C ARG A 171 -18.18 -12.81 3.36
N ARG A 172 -17.73 -13.54 4.38
CA ARG A 172 -18.59 -14.49 5.10
C ARG A 172 -19.75 -13.83 5.84
N ALA A 173 -19.56 -12.60 6.33
CA ALA A 173 -20.64 -11.87 6.98
C ALA A 173 -21.69 -11.40 5.96
N TYR A 174 -21.22 -10.96 4.79
CA TYR A 174 -22.08 -10.57 3.67
C TYR A 174 -22.87 -11.76 3.11
N GLU A 175 -22.21 -12.90 2.87
CA GLU A 175 -22.85 -14.13 2.38
C GLU A 175 -23.97 -14.58 3.34
N ARG A 176 -23.72 -14.62 4.66
CA ARG A 176 -24.75 -14.98 5.65
C ARG A 176 -25.94 -14.03 5.67
N ALA A 177 -25.70 -12.73 5.58
CA ALA A 177 -26.79 -11.75 5.59
C ALA A 177 -27.64 -11.82 4.32
N TYR A 178 -27.09 -12.33 3.22
CA TYR A 178 -27.79 -12.52 1.95
C TYR A 178 -28.50 -13.88 1.87
N ASP A 179 -27.90 -14.94 2.41
CA ASP A 179 -28.49 -16.28 2.47
C ASP A 179 -29.65 -16.38 3.48
N ASP A 180 -29.60 -15.60 4.58
CA ASP A 180 -30.69 -15.53 5.58
C ASP A 180 -31.84 -14.58 5.16
N ALA A 181 -31.67 -13.80 4.08
CA ALA A 181 -32.75 -12.99 3.53
C ALA A 181 -33.68 -13.88 2.68
N ASP A 182 -34.88 -14.18 3.18
CA ASP A 182 -35.89 -14.89 2.41
C ASP A 182 -36.18 -14.12 1.10
N PRO A 183 -36.00 -14.71 -0.09
CA PRO A 183 -36.31 -14.06 -1.36
C PRO A 183 -37.76 -13.54 -1.45
N GLY A 184 -38.66 -14.01 -0.57
CA GLY A 184 -40.04 -13.54 -0.46
C GLY A 184 -40.28 -12.30 0.41
N GLU A 185 -39.31 -11.87 1.24
CA GLU A 185 -39.45 -10.67 2.10
C GLU A 185 -38.80 -9.40 1.53
N MET A 186 -38.00 -9.54 0.47
CA MET A 186 -37.43 -8.42 -0.28
C MET A 186 -38.44 -7.94 -1.32
N ASP A 187 -39.61 -7.47 -0.85
CA ASP A 187 -40.51 -6.72 -1.70
C ASP A 187 -39.75 -5.44 -2.12
N PRO A 188 -39.49 -5.21 -3.42
CA PRO A 188 -38.92 -3.94 -3.84
C PRO A 188 -39.91 -2.88 -3.41
N GLU A 189 -39.53 -2.04 -2.45
CA GLU A 189 -40.32 -0.86 -2.12
C GLU A 189 -40.40 -0.05 -3.42
N LEU A 190 -41.52 -0.20 -4.12
CA LEU A 190 -41.87 0.57 -5.29
C LEU A 190 -41.97 1.99 -4.78
N THR A 191 -40.85 2.71 -4.80
CA THR A 191 -40.84 4.14 -4.59
C THR A 191 -41.78 4.70 -5.65
N GLU A 192 -42.97 5.06 -5.18
CA GLU A 192 -43.96 5.94 -5.76
C GLU A 192 -43.31 6.94 -6.72
N PHE A 193 -43.32 6.57 -8.00
CA PHE A 193 -43.33 7.53 -9.08
C PHE A 193 -44.69 7.35 -9.74
N ASP A 194 -45.71 7.91 -9.10
CA ASP A 194 -46.95 8.21 -9.78
C ASP A 194 -46.61 9.09 -10.99
N ALA A 195 -46.86 8.53 -12.17
CA ALA A 195 -46.79 9.24 -13.43
C ALA A 195 -48.09 10.04 -13.55
N ASP A 196 -48.09 11.27 -13.04
CA ASP A 196 -49.11 12.24 -13.40
C ASP A 196 -48.76 12.84 -14.78
N ALA A 197 -49.47 12.36 -15.80
CA ALA A 197 -49.55 12.92 -17.15
C ALA A 197 -50.98 13.42 -17.42
#